data_AF-A0ABD6E6V9-F1
#
_entry.id   AF-A0ABD6E6V9-F1
#
_cell.length_a   1.000
_cell.length_b   1.000
_cell.length_c   1.000
_cell.angle_alpha   90.00
_cell.angle_beta   90.00
_cell.angle_gamma   90.00
#
_symmetry.space_group_name_H-M   'P 1'
#
loop_
_entity.id
_entity.type
_entity.pdbx_description
1 polymer ?
#
loop_
_entity_poly.entity_id
_entity_poly.type
_entity_poly.pdbx_seq_one_letter_code
_entity_poly.pdbx_strand_id
1 'polypeptide(L)'
;MIKKSYVIVMLLIFIIFSICGCVDNDLIAAEELDEMPDKFISILEEEMLNFPTLKQAIDNEGLIKIPREEYNELLEFLDEIWFIKYLDKYYELLFAT
;
A
#
# COMPACT_ATOMS: atom_id res chain seq x y z
N MET A 1 -13.17 15.65 -38.87
CA MET A 1 -13.82 15.72 -37.55
C MET A 1 -13.05 14.90 -36.52
N ILE A 2 -11.81 15.31 -36.24
CA ILE A 2 -10.93 14.67 -35.26
C ILE A 2 -10.50 15.83 -34.35
N LYS A 3 -10.80 15.79 -33.05
CA LYS A 3 -10.15 16.64 -32.00
C LYS A 3 -10.75 16.54 -30.59
N LYS A 4 -11.89 15.89 -30.36
CA LYS A 4 -12.48 15.82 -28.99
C LYS A 4 -11.94 14.66 -28.14
N SER A 5 -11.56 13.52 -28.72
CA SER A 5 -11.07 12.37 -27.95
C SER A 5 -9.68 12.55 -27.33
N TYR A 6 -8.77 13.29 -27.99
CA TYR A 6 -7.40 13.45 -27.49
C TYR A 6 -7.30 14.32 -26.23
N VAL A 7 -8.23 15.26 -26.05
CA VAL A 7 -8.22 16.15 -24.88
C VAL A 7 -8.57 15.38 -23.60
N ILE A 8 -9.46 14.39 -23.69
CA ILE A 8 -9.86 13.57 -22.53
C ILE A 8 -8.74 12.62 -22.12
N VAL A 9 -8.05 12.01 -23.10
CA VAL A 9 -6.92 11.11 -22.82
C VAL A 9 -5.73 11.88 -22.24
N MET A 10 -5.47 13.10 -22.71
CA MET A 10 -4.39 13.93 -22.17
C MET A 10 -4.68 14.45 -20.74
N LEU A 11 -5.95 14.67 -20.39
CA LEU A 11 -6.34 15.12 -19.05
C LEU A 11 -6.21 14.00 -18.00
N LEU A 12 -6.47 12.74 -18.38
CA LEU A 12 -6.33 11.57 -17.50
C LEU A 12 -4.87 11.27 -17.14
N ILE A 13 -3.91 11.62 -18.01
CA ILE A 13 -2.48 11.42 -17.75
C ILE A 13 -1.93 12.45 -16.75
N PHE A 14 -2.57 13.62 -16.60
CA PHE A 14 -2.09 14.69 -15.72
C PHE A 14 -2.36 14.47 -14.23
N ILE A 15 -3.29 13.58 -13.87
CA ILE A 15 -3.60 13.26 -12.46
C ILE A 15 -2.53 12.33 -11.85
N ILE A 16 -1.68 11.71 -12.66
CA ILE A 16 -0.69 10.70 -12.21
C ILE A 16 0.64 11.32 -11.76
N PHE A 17 0.81 12.65 -11.82
CA PHE A 17 2.13 13.28 -11.59
C PHE A 17 2.24 14.21 -10.37
N SER A 18 1.24 14.26 -9.49
CA SER A 18 1.36 14.97 -8.22
C SER A 18 1.83 14.04 -7.10
N ILE A 19 3.08 13.58 -7.15
CA ILE A 19 3.74 13.01 -5.97
C ILE A 19 5.07 13.74 -5.79
N CYS A 20 4.99 14.92 -5.18
CA CYS A 20 6.14 15.57 -4.57
C CYS A 20 6.32 14.96 -3.18
N GLY A 21 6.92 13.77 -3.11
CA GLY A 21 7.19 13.10 -1.83
C GLY A 21 8.45 13.67 -1.19
N CYS A 22 8.30 14.35 -0.05
CA CYS A 22 9.39 14.51 0.90
C CYS A 22 9.97 13.13 1.21
N VAL A 23 11.28 12.97 1.05
CA VAL A 23 11.97 11.68 1.22
C VAL A 23 12.15 11.43 2.72
N ASP A 24 11.12 10.94 3.38
CA ASP A 24 11.26 10.27 4.67
C ASP A 24 11.77 8.84 4.44
N ASN A 25 12.45 8.28 5.44
CA ASN A 25 13.06 6.95 5.39
C ASN A 25 12.17 5.90 6.08
N ASP A 26 10.85 6.04 5.95
CA ASP A 26 9.94 5.05 6.51
C ASP A 26 10.12 3.70 5.78
N LEU A 27 10.20 2.65 6.57
CA LEU A 27 10.36 1.27 6.15
C LEU A 27 9.17 0.44 6.64
N ILE A 28 8.78 -0.53 5.84
CA ILE A 28 7.76 -1.53 6.17
C ILE A 28 8.28 -2.93 5.88
N ALA A 29 7.93 -3.90 6.72
CA ALA A 29 8.06 -5.32 6.44
C ALA A 29 6.73 -6.03 6.77
N ALA A 30 6.48 -7.16 6.13
CA ALA A 30 5.37 -8.04 6.48
C ALA A 30 5.91 -9.43 6.83
N GLU A 31 5.53 -9.94 7.99
CA GLU A 31 5.90 -11.28 8.45
C GLU A 31 4.67 -12.19 8.39
N GLU A 32 4.75 -13.29 7.64
CA GLU A 32 3.67 -14.29 7.58
C GLU A 32 3.54 -15.01 8.93
N LEU A 33 2.31 -15.11 9.43
CA LEU A 33 2.01 -15.77 10.71
C LEU A 33 1.51 -17.20 10.48
N ASP A 34 2.01 -18.12 11.30
CA ASP A 34 1.54 -19.52 11.33
C ASP A 34 0.14 -19.66 11.95
N GLU A 35 -0.26 -18.71 12.80
CA GLU A 35 -1.52 -18.73 13.55
C GLU A 35 -2.35 -17.47 13.27
N MET A 36 -3.67 -17.60 13.42
CA MET A 36 -4.62 -16.50 13.26
C MET A 36 -4.57 -15.55 14.47
N PRO A 37 -4.31 -14.25 14.27
CA PRO A 37 -4.30 -13.27 15.37
C PRO A 37 -5.73 -12.94 15.84
N ASP A 38 -5.85 -12.48 17.09
CA ASP A 38 -7.13 -12.12 17.72
C ASP A 38 -7.87 -10.98 16.99
N LYS A 39 -7.11 -10.06 16.40
CA LYS A 39 -7.59 -8.93 15.61
C LYS A 39 -6.76 -8.80 14.35
N PHE A 40 -7.42 -8.62 13.22
CA PHE A 40 -6.79 -8.36 11.93
C PHE A 40 -7.77 -7.63 11.01
N ILE A 41 -7.22 -6.99 10.00
CA ILE A 41 -7.99 -6.38 8.92
C ILE A 41 -7.88 -7.26 7.68
N SER A 42 -9.02 -7.62 7.08
CA SER A 42 -9.00 -8.33 5.81
C SER A 42 -8.82 -7.34 4.67
N ILE A 43 -7.77 -7.52 3.88
CA ILE A 43 -7.48 -6.71 2.70
C ILE A 43 -7.86 -7.53 1.46
N LEU A 44 -8.76 -6.99 0.65
CA LEU A 44 -9.13 -7.57 -0.64
C LEU A 44 -8.05 -7.28 -1.69
N GLU A 45 -8.00 -8.09 -2.74
CA GLU A 45 -7.07 -7.87 -3.86
C GLU A 45 -7.21 -6.49 -4.51
N GLU A 46 -8.44 -5.99 -4.61
CA GLU A 46 -8.73 -4.66 -5.15
C GLU A 46 -8.27 -3.52 -4.23
N GLU A 47 -8.30 -3.72 -2.90
CA GLU A 47 -7.81 -2.75 -1.92
C GLU A 47 -6.27 -2.74 -1.87
N MET A 48 -5.64 -3.91 -2.06
CA MET A 48 -4.19 -4.05 -2.15
C MET A 48 -3.58 -3.22 -3.30
N LEU A 49 -4.36 -2.89 -4.33
CA LEU A 49 -3.91 -2.00 -5.41
C LEU A 49 -3.58 -0.58 -4.93
N ASN A 50 -4.15 -0.15 -3.80
CA ASN A 50 -3.86 1.15 -3.20
C ASN A 50 -2.55 1.13 -2.39
N PHE A 51 -2.03 -0.06 -2.04
CA PHE A 51 -0.84 -0.23 -1.21
C PHE A 51 0.24 -1.07 -1.92
N PRO A 52 0.81 -0.58 -3.04
CA PRO A 52 1.78 -1.34 -3.82
C PRO A 52 3.08 -1.67 -3.06
N THR A 53 3.47 -0.87 -2.07
CA THR A 53 4.63 -1.16 -1.22
C THR A 53 4.30 -2.21 -0.16
N LEU A 54 3.09 -2.18 0.43
CA LEU A 54 2.63 -3.25 1.31
C LEU A 54 2.62 -4.60 0.57
N LYS A 55 2.12 -4.62 -0.67
CA LYS A 55 2.18 -5.83 -1.50
C LYS A 55 3.62 -6.32 -1.69
N GLN A 56 4.55 -5.40 -1.97
CA GLN A 56 5.97 -5.76 -2.09
C GLN A 56 6.52 -6.33 -0.77
N ALA A 57 6.09 -5.80 0.39
CA ALA A 57 6.53 -6.26 1.70
C ALA A 57 6.01 -7.66 2.03
N ILE A 58 4.85 -8.05 1.50
CA ILE A 58 4.32 -9.41 1.57
C ILE A 58 5.08 -10.35 0.62
N ASP A 59 5.36 -9.88 -0.60
CA ASP A 59 5.98 -10.68 -1.65
C ASP A 59 7.50 -10.92 -1.43
N ASN A 60 8.16 -10.15 -0.54
CA ASN A 60 9.60 -10.21 -0.30
C ASN A 60 9.92 -10.27 1.19
N GLU A 61 11.01 -10.96 1.54
CA GLU A 61 11.54 -10.91 2.90
C GLU A 61 12.31 -9.61 3.15
N GLY A 62 12.01 -8.94 4.26
CA GLY A 62 12.78 -7.82 4.80
C GLY A 62 12.10 -6.45 4.72
N LEU A 63 12.85 -5.42 5.12
CA LEU A 63 12.37 -4.02 5.16
C LEU A 63 12.43 -3.37 3.78
N ILE A 64 11.30 -2.83 3.36
CA ILE A 64 11.12 -2.10 2.10
C ILE A 64 10.81 -0.65 2.41
N LYS A 65 11.38 0.27 1.64
CA LYS A 65 11.10 1.68 1.77
C LYS A 65 9.68 2.00 1.30
N ILE A 66 8.88 2.62 2.16
CA ILE A 66 7.51 3.03 1.89
C ILE A 66 7.41 4.53 1.65
N PRO A 67 6.74 4.98 0.57
CA PRO A 67 6.47 6.40 0.37
C PRO A 67 5.66 6.98 1.53
N ARG A 68 5.97 8.21 1.96
CA ARG A 68 5.30 8.86 3.10
C ARG A 68 3.77 8.95 2.94
N GLU A 69 3.30 9.16 1.71
CA GLU A 69 1.87 9.21 1.37
C GLU A 69 1.20 7.86 1.61
N GLU A 70 1.72 6.79 0.98
CA GLU A 70 1.23 5.43 1.19
C GLU A 70 1.34 4.98 2.65
N TYR A 71 2.41 5.36 3.36
CA TYR A 71 2.57 5.09 4.79
C TYR A 71 1.42 5.68 5.60
N ASN A 72 1.08 6.96 5.40
CA ASN A 72 0.00 7.60 6.15
C ASN A 72 -1.37 6.99 5.79
N GLU A 73 -1.64 6.74 4.51
CA GLU A 73 -2.89 6.11 4.07
C GLU A 73 -3.03 4.70 4.65
N LEU A 74 -1.94 3.95 4.71
CA LEU A 74 -1.92 2.63 5.33
C LEU A 74 -2.15 2.71 6.83
N LEU A 75 -1.53 3.66 7.54
CA LEU A 75 -1.78 3.87 8.97
C LEU A 75 -3.25 4.19 9.27
N GLU A 76 -3.87 5.04 8.46
CA GLU A 76 -5.29 5.37 8.59
C GLU A 76 -6.18 4.15 8.30
N PHE A 77 -5.82 3.34 7.31
CA PHE A 77 -6.53 2.10 6.99
C PHE A 77 -6.43 1.07 8.12
N LEU A 78 -5.26 0.97 8.76
CA LEU A 78 -4.99 -0.03 9.80
C LEU A 78 -5.67 0.25 11.14
N ASP A 79 -6.04 1.49 11.45
CA ASP A 79 -6.76 1.87 12.67
C ASP A 79 -6.18 1.21 13.96
N GLU A 80 -4.86 1.34 14.15
CA GLU A 80 -4.07 0.73 15.25
C GLU A 80 -4.00 -0.82 15.25
N ILE A 81 -4.45 -1.49 14.19
CA ILE A 81 -4.34 -2.95 14.02
C ILE A 81 -3.19 -3.26 13.06
N TRP A 82 -2.11 -3.86 13.57
CA TRP A 82 -0.91 -4.19 12.79
C TRP A 82 -0.95 -5.54 12.09
N PHE A 83 -2.12 -6.19 12.08
CA PHE A 83 -2.28 -7.52 11.51
C PHE A 83 -3.27 -7.47 10.36
N ILE A 84 -2.91 -8.11 9.25
CA ILE A 84 -3.75 -8.16 8.06
C ILE A 84 -3.99 -9.60 7.63
N LYS A 85 -5.11 -9.82 6.94
CA LYS A 85 -5.38 -11.04 6.18
C LYS A 85 -5.37 -10.71 4.69
N TYR A 86 -4.54 -11.41 3.92
CA TYR A 86 -4.47 -11.28 2.46
C TYR A 86 -4.34 -12.66 1.81
N LEU A 87 -5.18 -12.96 0.81
CA LEU A 87 -5.20 -14.25 0.09
C LEU A 87 -5.15 -15.49 1.01
N ASP A 88 -5.96 -15.47 2.07
CA ASP A 88 -6.06 -16.53 3.09
C ASP A 88 -4.85 -16.74 4.02
N LYS A 89 -3.87 -15.83 3.99
CA LYS A 89 -2.75 -15.79 4.93
C LYS A 89 -2.84 -14.60 5.87
N TYR A 90 -2.23 -14.71 7.04
CA TYR A 90 -2.15 -13.65 8.03
C TYR A 90 -0.73 -13.09 8.07
N TYR A 91 -0.63 -11.76 8.22
CA TYR A 91 0.66 -11.08 8.29
C TYR A 91 0.69 -10.08 9.43
N GLU A 92 1.81 -9.98 10.13
CA GLU A 92 2.16 -8.87 11.01
C GLU A 92 2.93 -7.81 10.23
N LEU A 93 2.55 -6.54 10.41
CA LEU A 93 3.19 -5.40 9.77
C LEU A 93 4.15 -4.73 10.74
N LEU A 94 5.40 -4.57 10.31
CA LEU A 94 6.48 -3.97 11.07
C LEU A 94 6.87 -2.65 10.41
N PHE A 95 6.92 -1.58 11.18
CA PHE A 95 7.29 -0.24 10.70
C PHE A 95 8.57 0.26 11.38
N ALA A 96 9.44 0.93 10.62
CA ALA A 96 10.62 1.61 11.13
C ALA A 96 10.79 2.99 10.47
N THR A 97 11.29 3.96 11.22
CA THR A 97 11.55 5.36 10.80
C THR A 97 13.01 5.73 11.04
#